data_AF-A0A0G0IS50-F1
#
_entry.id   AF-A0A0G0IS50-F1
#
_cell.length_a   1.000
_cell.length_b   1.000
_cell.length_c   1.000
_cell.angle_alpha   90.00
_cell.angle_beta   90.00
_cell.angle_gamma   90.00
#
_symmetry.space_group_name_H-M   'P 1'
#
loop_
_entity.id
_entity.type
_entity.pdbx_description
1 polymer ?
#
loop_
_entity_poly.entity_id
_entity_poly.type
_entity_poly.pdbx_seq_one_letter_code
_entity_poly.pdbx_strand_id
1 'polypeptide(L)'
;PVIYRATDFKTNEYRNLIGGREFEPEEPNPMLGYRGAFRYINDPEVFELELEAIKVVRNKKGLKNLWLMIPFVRTTQELAEVKKIISASELHRSPSFKLWMMAEIPANVILLDEFLDVGVDGVSIGTNDLTMLLLGTDRDNSEVAKEFDERNEAVEMKLFYGPLRK
;
A
#
# COMPACT_ATOMS: atom_id res chain seq x y z
N PRO A 1 8.31 14.23 10.46
CA PRO A 1 8.61 12.82 10.10
C PRO A 1 8.50 12.68 8.57
N VAL A 2 9.20 11.74 7.95
CA VAL A 2 9.07 11.45 6.51
C VAL A 2 8.58 10.01 6.39
N ILE A 3 7.43 9.80 5.74
CA ILE A 3 6.86 8.47 5.54
C ILE A 3 7.11 8.10 4.09
N TYR A 4 7.92 7.07 3.88
CA TYR A 4 8.19 6.52 2.56
C TYR A 4 7.17 5.43 2.25
N ARG A 5 6.38 5.62 1.20
CA ARG A 5 5.53 4.57 0.64
C ARG A 5 6.41 3.64 -0.20
N ALA A 6 6.42 2.35 0.14
CA ALA A 6 7.08 1.34 -0.68
C ALA A 6 6.52 1.34 -2.12
N THR A 7 7.29 0.77 -3.05
CA THR A 7 6.97 0.85 -4.48
C THR A 7 5.65 0.15 -4.78
N ASP A 8 4.68 0.90 -5.32
CA ASP A 8 3.34 0.42 -5.64
C ASP A 8 3.07 0.43 -7.16
N PHE A 9 4.09 0.14 -7.95
CA PHE A 9 3.93 0.07 -9.40
C PHE A 9 3.04 -1.11 -9.79
N LYS A 10 2.10 -0.83 -10.68
CA LYS A 10 1.33 -1.82 -11.42
C LYS A 10 2.22 -2.50 -12.46
N THR A 11 1.82 -3.67 -12.94
CA THR A 11 2.55 -4.40 -14.00
C THR A 11 2.75 -3.57 -15.26
N ASN A 12 1.74 -2.80 -15.68
CA ASN A 12 1.86 -1.92 -16.85
C ASN A 12 2.88 -0.78 -16.66
N GLU A 13 3.06 -0.28 -15.44
CA GLU A 13 4.08 0.73 -15.11
C GLU A 13 5.48 0.11 -15.15
N TYR A 14 5.66 -1.07 -14.56
CA TYR A 14 6.91 -1.82 -14.66
C TYR A 14 7.24 -2.20 -16.12
N ARG A 15 6.25 -2.60 -16.94
CA ARG A 15 6.42 -2.90 -18.38
C ARG A 15 6.98 -1.72 -19.17
N ASN A 16 6.73 -0.49 -18.73
CA ASN A 16 7.20 0.72 -19.39
C ASN A 16 8.65 1.10 -19.03
N LEU A 17 9.28 0.40 -18.07
CA LEU A 17 10.70 0.54 -17.79
C LEU A 17 11.55 -0.15 -18.87
N ILE A 18 12.82 0.25 -18.98
CA ILE A 18 13.79 -0.40 -19.86
C ILE A 18 13.93 -1.87 -19.43
N GLY A 19 13.62 -2.81 -20.34
CA GLY A 19 13.62 -4.26 -20.07
C GLY A 19 12.36 -4.80 -19.40
N GLY A 20 11.43 -3.95 -18.94
CA GLY A 20 10.27 -4.39 -18.14
C GLY A 20 9.31 -5.33 -18.86
N ARG A 21 9.21 -5.24 -20.20
CA ARG A 21 8.33 -6.12 -21.00
C ARG A 21 8.69 -7.61 -20.92
N GLU A 22 9.94 -7.92 -20.58
CA GLU A 22 10.44 -9.29 -20.48
C GLU A 22 10.10 -9.93 -19.13
N PHE A 23 9.88 -9.13 -18.09
CA PHE A 23 9.65 -9.58 -16.72
C PHE A 23 8.19 -9.46 -16.26
N GLU A 24 7.42 -8.57 -16.86
CA GLU A 24 6.04 -8.31 -16.44
C GLU A 24 5.01 -8.85 -17.43
N PRO A 25 3.99 -9.59 -16.98
CA PRO A 25 2.89 -10.02 -17.84
C PRO A 25 1.98 -8.83 -18.24
N GLU A 26 1.22 -9.01 -19.31
CA GLU A 26 0.08 -8.13 -19.60
C GLU A 26 -1.13 -8.58 -18.78
N GLU A 27 -1.63 -7.68 -17.94
CA GLU A 27 -2.83 -7.92 -17.14
C GLU A 27 -4.03 -7.17 -17.75
N PRO A 28 -5.22 -7.80 -17.82
CA PRO A 28 -6.44 -7.11 -18.24
C PRO A 28 -6.79 -5.91 -17.35
N ASN A 29 -6.51 -6.00 -16.04
CA ASN A 29 -6.81 -4.95 -15.06
C ASN A 29 -5.60 -4.72 -14.13
N PRO A 30 -4.57 -3.97 -14.54
CA PRO A 30 -3.37 -3.75 -13.73
C PRO A 30 -3.65 -3.10 -12.38
N MET A 31 -4.73 -2.32 -12.27
CA MET A 31 -5.18 -1.70 -11.01
C MET A 31 -5.48 -2.75 -9.92
N LEU A 32 -6.05 -3.89 -10.30
CA LEU A 32 -6.42 -4.99 -9.40
C LEU A 32 -5.36 -6.10 -9.33
N GLY A 33 -4.31 -5.98 -10.13
CA GLY A 33 -3.36 -7.05 -10.45
C GLY A 33 -2.15 -7.16 -9.54
N TYR A 34 -1.03 -7.59 -10.12
CA TYR A 34 0.21 -7.95 -9.43
C TYR A 34 1.01 -6.74 -8.91
N ARG A 35 0.61 -6.23 -7.73
CA ARG A 35 1.20 -5.04 -7.07
C ARG A 35 1.13 -5.07 -5.54
N GLY A 36 1.81 -4.10 -4.92
CA GLY A 36 1.85 -3.86 -3.47
C GLY A 36 2.26 -5.07 -2.65
N ALA A 37 1.64 -5.26 -1.48
CA ALA A 37 1.99 -6.33 -0.54
C ALA A 37 2.05 -7.73 -1.16
N PHE A 38 1.10 -8.07 -2.03
CA PHE A 38 1.07 -9.36 -2.72
C PHE A 38 2.36 -9.58 -3.54
N ARG A 39 2.81 -8.55 -4.26
CA ARG A 39 4.05 -8.61 -5.04
C ARG A 39 5.27 -8.79 -4.15
N TYR A 40 5.34 -8.06 -3.03
CA TYR A 40 6.47 -8.17 -2.09
C TYR A 40 6.62 -9.58 -1.50
N ILE A 41 5.51 -10.32 -1.34
CA ILE A 41 5.52 -11.67 -0.79
C ILE A 41 5.93 -12.70 -1.85
N ASN A 42 5.46 -12.54 -3.09
CA ASN A 42 5.67 -13.53 -4.15
C ASN A 42 6.98 -13.32 -4.93
N ASP A 43 7.48 -12.09 -4.98
CA ASP A 43 8.75 -11.71 -5.61
C ASP A 43 9.47 -10.69 -4.70
N PRO A 44 10.10 -11.17 -3.61
CA PRO A 44 10.64 -10.31 -2.56
C PRO A 44 11.91 -9.57 -2.97
N GLU A 45 12.62 -9.99 -4.01
CA GLU A 45 13.96 -9.47 -4.35
C GLU A 45 13.96 -7.95 -4.53
N VAL A 46 12.95 -7.42 -5.24
CA VAL A 46 12.82 -5.97 -5.47
C VAL A 46 12.49 -5.22 -4.17
N PHE A 47 11.65 -5.81 -3.32
CA PHE A 47 11.29 -5.21 -2.04
C PHE A 47 12.47 -5.22 -1.06
N GLU A 48 13.27 -6.29 -1.03
CA GLU A 48 14.49 -6.38 -0.23
C GLU A 48 15.51 -5.30 -0.62
N LEU A 49 15.69 -5.05 -1.92
CA LEU A 49 16.53 -3.94 -2.40
C LEU A 49 16.02 -2.57 -1.91
N GLU A 50 14.71 -2.37 -1.88
CA GLU A 50 14.08 -1.16 -1.35
C GLU A 50 14.32 -1.01 0.16
N LEU A 51 14.21 -2.10 0.92
CA LEU A 51 14.51 -2.13 2.36
C LEU A 51 15.99 -1.84 2.66
N GLU A 52 16.92 -2.36 1.84
CA GLU A 52 18.35 -2.02 1.93
C GLU A 52 18.59 -0.53 1.69
N ALA A 53 17.93 0.08 0.70
CA ALA A 53 18.03 1.51 0.44
C ALA A 53 17.52 2.32 1.66
N ILE A 54 16.41 1.93 2.26
CA ILE A 54 15.88 2.54 3.49
C ILE A 54 16.90 2.41 4.63
N LYS A 55 17.52 1.24 4.81
CA LYS A 55 18.58 1.03 5.81
C LYS A 55 19.78 1.95 5.57
N VAL A 56 20.22 2.12 4.32
CA VAL A 56 21.31 3.04 3.99
C VAL A 56 20.96 4.47 4.42
N VAL A 57 19.76 4.94 4.08
CA VAL A 57 19.31 6.28 4.46
C VAL A 57 19.24 6.45 5.98
N ARG A 58 18.67 5.47 6.69
CA ARG A 58 18.51 5.55 8.15
C ARG A 58 19.82 5.37 8.91
N ASN A 59 20.67 4.43 8.51
CA ASN A 59 21.82 4.00 9.29
C ASN A 59 23.11 4.69 8.86
N LYS A 60 23.35 4.84 7.56
CA LYS A 60 24.57 5.48 7.04
C LYS A 60 24.42 7.00 6.93
N LYS A 61 23.22 7.51 6.61
CA LYS A 61 22.97 8.97 6.49
C LYS A 61 22.38 9.59 7.77
N GLY A 62 22.05 8.77 8.78
CA GLY A 62 21.54 9.24 10.07
C GLY A 62 20.11 9.80 10.05
N LEU A 63 19.36 9.63 8.96
CA LEU A 63 18.00 10.15 8.80
C LEU A 63 16.98 9.23 9.48
N LYS A 64 16.99 9.22 10.82
CA LYS A 64 16.13 8.36 11.67
C LYS A 64 14.65 8.74 11.63
N ASN A 65 14.28 9.87 11.01
CA ASN A 65 12.90 10.28 10.82
C ASN A 65 12.20 9.65 9.61
N LEU A 66 12.89 8.79 8.83
CA LEU A 66 12.33 8.06 7.70
C LEU A 66 11.58 6.80 8.16
N TRP A 67 10.27 6.76 7.96
CA TRP A 67 9.40 5.63 8.27
C TRP A 67 8.96 4.92 6.99
N LEU A 68 8.40 3.73 7.12
CA LEU A 68 7.96 2.90 5.99
C LEU A 68 6.44 2.75 6.02
N MET A 69 5.80 2.87 4.86
CA MET A 69 4.38 2.60 4.64
C MET A 69 4.21 1.54 3.55
N ILE A 70 3.38 0.53 3.85
CA ILE A 70 3.08 -0.57 2.94
C ILE A 70 1.78 -0.28 2.20
N PRO A 71 1.80 -0.19 0.85
CA PRO A 71 0.63 -0.01 0.03
C PRO A 71 -0.04 -1.34 -0.38
N PHE A 72 -1.28 -1.22 -0.81
CA PHE A 72 -2.12 -2.24 -1.46
C PHE A 72 -2.16 -3.57 -0.71
N VAL A 73 -2.40 -3.49 0.60
CA VAL A 73 -2.51 -4.64 1.50
C VAL A 73 -3.95 -5.17 1.49
N ARG A 74 -4.18 -6.34 0.88
CA ARG A 74 -5.53 -6.90 0.69
C ARG A 74 -6.04 -7.63 1.93
N THR A 75 -5.15 -8.28 2.66
CA THR A 75 -5.51 -9.13 3.81
C THR A 75 -4.59 -8.92 5.01
N THR A 76 -5.08 -9.26 6.20
CA THR A 76 -4.25 -9.21 7.43
C THR A 76 -3.10 -10.22 7.37
N GLN A 77 -3.28 -11.33 6.65
CA GLN A 77 -2.24 -12.32 6.38
C GLN A 77 -1.13 -11.72 5.50
N GLU A 78 -1.48 -11.01 4.43
CA GLU A 78 -0.48 -10.29 3.60
C GLU A 78 0.33 -9.30 4.46
N LEU A 79 -0.34 -8.51 5.31
CA LEU A 79 0.35 -7.60 6.22
C LEU A 79 1.33 -8.34 7.14
N ALA A 80 0.90 -9.47 7.70
CA ALA A 80 1.73 -10.29 8.58
C ALA A 80 2.96 -10.85 7.86
N GLU A 81 2.83 -11.34 6.62
CA GLU A 81 3.95 -11.84 5.82
C GLU A 81 4.92 -10.71 5.44
N VAL A 82 4.42 -9.55 4.98
CA VAL A 82 5.27 -8.39 4.67
C VAL A 82 6.08 -7.96 5.90
N LYS A 83 5.46 -7.97 7.09
CA LYS A 83 6.18 -7.67 8.34
C LYS A 83 7.32 -8.64 8.65
N LYS A 84 7.18 -9.92 8.27
CA LYS A 84 8.26 -10.91 8.43
C LYS A 84 9.43 -10.56 7.51
N ILE A 85 9.17 -10.21 6.25
CA ILE A 85 10.20 -9.79 5.30
C ILE A 85 10.95 -8.56 5.83
N ILE A 86 10.22 -7.52 6.26
CA ILE A 86 10.81 -6.30 6.84
C ILE A 86 11.68 -6.62 8.07
N SER A 87 11.22 -7.53 8.93
CA SER A 87 11.97 -7.94 10.12
C SER A 87 13.21 -8.76 9.76
N ALA A 88 13.13 -9.62 8.75
CA ALA A 88 14.27 -10.39 8.24
C ALA A 88 15.34 -9.48 7.63
N SER A 89 14.95 -8.33 7.08
CA SER A 89 15.87 -7.28 6.63
C SER A 89 16.41 -6.40 7.77
N GLU A 90 16.22 -6.77 9.05
CA GLU A 90 16.70 -6.06 10.25
C GLU A 90 16.08 -4.67 10.47
N LEU A 91 14.91 -4.40 9.88
CA LEU A 91 14.13 -3.18 10.12
C LEU A 91 13.02 -3.45 11.14
N HIS A 92 13.32 -3.23 12.42
CA HIS A 92 12.34 -3.43 13.50
C HIS A 92 11.67 -2.13 13.92
N ARG A 93 10.35 -2.20 14.19
CA ARG A 93 9.59 -1.11 14.80
C ARG A 93 10.27 -0.66 16.09
N SER A 94 10.43 0.64 16.26
CA SER A 94 11.08 1.26 17.42
C SER A 94 10.53 2.66 17.66
N PRO A 95 10.96 3.39 18.70
CA PRO A 95 10.62 4.80 18.83
C PRO A 95 11.02 5.65 17.61
N SER A 96 12.05 5.23 16.87
CA SER A 96 12.58 5.94 15.70
C SER A 96 12.20 5.31 14.35
N PHE A 97 11.53 4.16 14.32
CA PHE A 97 11.08 3.53 13.08
C PHE A 97 9.64 3.08 13.24
N LYS A 98 8.76 3.69 12.46
CA LYS A 98 7.34 3.38 12.45
C LYS A 98 6.98 2.65 11.16
N LEU A 99 6.10 1.67 11.28
CA LEU A 99 5.54 0.95 10.15
C LEU A 99 4.10 1.39 9.97
N TRP A 100 3.78 1.91 8.80
CA TRP A 100 2.46 2.38 8.43
C TRP A 100 1.85 1.46 7.37
N MET A 101 0.53 1.49 7.26
CA MET A 101 -0.20 0.87 6.17
C MET A 101 -0.99 1.92 5.41
N MET A 102 -1.08 1.80 4.09
CA MET A 102 -2.02 2.59 3.32
C MET A 102 -3.37 1.88 3.31
N ALA A 103 -4.40 2.53 3.85
CA ALA A 103 -5.79 2.04 3.84
C ALA A 103 -6.46 2.52 2.56
N GLU A 104 -6.45 1.68 1.53
CA GLU A 104 -6.84 2.07 0.18
C GLU A 104 -7.68 1.03 -0.56
N ILE A 105 -7.97 -0.10 0.09
CA ILE A 105 -8.89 -1.13 -0.38
C ILE A 105 -10.09 -1.15 0.58
N PRO A 106 -11.33 -1.39 0.10
CA PRO A 106 -12.51 -1.46 0.98
C PRO A 106 -12.33 -2.40 2.17
N ALA A 107 -11.61 -3.51 1.98
CA ALA A 107 -11.27 -4.45 3.04
C ALA A 107 -10.48 -3.80 4.19
N ASN A 108 -9.54 -2.87 3.91
CA ASN A 108 -8.78 -2.17 4.95
C ASN A 108 -9.68 -1.34 5.85
N VAL A 109 -10.74 -0.75 5.28
CA VAL A 109 -11.65 0.12 6.05
C VAL A 109 -12.68 -0.73 6.80
N ILE A 110 -13.17 -1.81 6.20
CA ILE A 110 -14.09 -2.73 6.86
C ILE A 110 -13.42 -3.43 8.05
N LEU A 111 -12.17 -3.87 7.89
CA LEU A 111 -11.42 -4.67 8.86
C LEU A 111 -10.29 -3.86 9.53
N LEU A 112 -10.51 -2.55 9.73
CA LEU A 112 -9.45 -1.65 10.17
C LEU A 112 -8.83 -2.10 11.50
N ASP A 113 -9.66 -2.47 12.47
CA ASP A 113 -9.19 -2.92 13.78
C ASP A 113 -8.33 -4.19 13.66
N GLU A 114 -8.71 -5.15 12.81
CA GLU A 114 -7.92 -6.35 12.59
C GLU A 114 -6.58 -6.06 11.92
N PHE A 115 -6.52 -5.09 10.99
CA PHE A 115 -5.25 -4.64 10.41
C PHE A 115 -4.36 -3.93 11.43
N LEU A 116 -4.95 -3.14 12.33
CA LEU A 116 -4.22 -2.49 13.42
C LEU A 116 -3.64 -3.52 14.40
N ASP A 117 -4.40 -4.56 14.72
CA ASP A 117 -4.01 -5.66 15.62
C ASP A 117 -2.83 -6.49 15.07
N VAL A 118 -2.70 -6.62 13.74
CA VAL A 118 -1.51 -7.22 13.12
C VAL A 118 -0.24 -6.43 13.51
N GLY A 119 -0.38 -5.15 13.84
CA GLY A 119 0.67 -4.35 14.47
C GLY A 119 1.37 -3.40 13.51
N VAL A 120 0.65 -2.34 13.16
CA VAL A 120 1.17 -1.11 12.52
C VAL A 120 1.14 0.05 13.51
N ASP A 121 1.87 1.13 13.23
CA ASP A 121 1.93 2.36 14.03
C ASP A 121 0.93 3.43 13.57
N GLY A 122 0.32 3.23 12.41
CA GLY A 122 -0.63 4.17 11.83
C GLY A 122 -1.11 3.75 10.45
N VAL A 123 -2.17 4.41 9.99
CA VAL A 123 -2.72 4.23 8.66
C VAL A 123 -2.77 5.56 7.92
N SER A 124 -2.51 5.54 6.62
CA SER A 124 -2.76 6.66 5.72
C SER A 124 -3.88 6.26 4.77
N ILE A 125 -4.92 7.06 4.64
CA ILE A 125 -6.02 6.77 3.71
C ILE A 125 -5.54 7.08 2.29
N GLY A 126 -5.59 6.08 1.41
CA GLY A 126 -5.36 6.26 -0.02
C GLY A 126 -6.66 6.54 -0.74
N THR A 127 -7.13 7.78 -0.72
CA THR A 127 -8.44 8.17 -1.24
C THR A 127 -8.62 7.86 -2.73
N ASN A 128 -7.56 7.94 -3.53
CA ASN A 128 -7.62 7.61 -4.96
C ASN A 128 -8.05 6.16 -5.21
N ASP A 129 -7.26 5.19 -4.74
CA ASP A 129 -7.56 3.78 -4.95
C ASP A 129 -8.82 3.36 -4.17
N LEU A 130 -9.03 3.92 -2.97
CA LEU A 130 -10.23 3.64 -2.17
C LEU A 130 -11.50 4.08 -2.90
N THR A 131 -11.51 5.28 -3.49
CA THR A 131 -12.65 5.80 -4.25
C THR A 131 -12.88 4.95 -5.50
N MET A 132 -11.83 4.64 -6.25
CA MET A 132 -11.94 3.77 -7.44
C MET A 132 -12.55 2.41 -7.10
N LEU A 133 -12.13 1.79 -5.99
CA LEU A 133 -12.63 0.48 -5.57
C LEU A 133 -14.02 0.51 -4.92
N LEU A 134 -14.36 1.57 -4.19
CA LEU A 134 -15.69 1.72 -3.59
C LEU A 134 -16.75 2.05 -4.65
N LEU A 135 -16.41 2.88 -5.63
CA LEU A 135 -17.34 3.32 -6.66
C LEU A 135 -17.31 2.46 -7.93
N GLY A 136 -16.32 1.57 -8.07
CA GLY A 136 -16.15 0.75 -9.27
C GLY A 136 -15.77 1.58 -10.50
N THR A 137 -14.99 2.64 -10.30
CA THR A 137 -14.58 3.58 -11.35
C THR A 137 -13.08 3.48 -11.62
N ASP A 138 -12.65 3.77 -12.84
CA ASP A 138 -11.24 3.99 -13.16
C ASP A 138 -11.06 5.44 -13.62
N ARG A 139 -10.27 6.22 -12.89
CA ARG A 139 -10.03 7.64 -13.21
C ARG A 139 -9.20 7.83 -14.48
N ASP A 140 -8.43 6.81 -14.88
CA ASP A 140 -7.61 6.84 -16.09
C ASP A 140 -8.45 6.47 -17.32
N ASN A 141 -9.69 5.99 -17.13
CA ASN A 141 -10.66 5.72 -18.19
C ASN A 141 -11.60 6.92 -18.38
N SER A 142 -11.41 7.66 -19.47
CA SER A 142 -12.16 8.89 -19.77
C SER A 142 -13.68 8.73 -19.83
N GLU A 143 -14.18 7.53 -20.13
CA GLU A 143 -15.63 7.28 -20.23
C GLU A 143 -16.32 7.25 -18.85
N VAL A 144 -15.60 6.84 -17.80
CA VAL A 144 -16.13 6.69 -16.43
C VAL A 144 -15.49 7.65 -15.42
N ALA A 145 -14.40 8.32 -15.77
CA ALA A 145 -13.67 9.23 -14.87
C ALA A 145 -14.53 10.34 -14.26
N LYS A 146 -15.63 10.74 -14.93
CA LYS A 146 -16.60 11.72 -14.40
C LYS A 146 -17.38 11.23 -13.16
N GLU A 147 -17.46 9.92 -12.95
CA GLU A 147 -18.13 9.30 -11.79
C GLU A 147 -17.18 9.17 -10.58
N PHE A 148 -15.88 9.44 -10.77
CA PHE A 148 -14.91 9.48 -9.68
C PHE A 148 -15.15 10.72 -8.80
N ASP A 149 -15.52 10.49 -7.55
CA ASP A 149 -15.66 11.56 -6.55
C ASP A 149 -15.21 11.07 -5.17
N GLU A 150 -14.10 11.60 -4.68
CA GLU A 150 -13.56 11.29 -3.34
C GLU A 150 -14.47 11.78 -2.20
N ARG A 151 -15.43 12.67 -2.50
CA ARG A 151 -16.43 13.20 -1.56
C ARG A 151 -17.74 12.45 -1.62
N ASN A 152 -17.82 11.39 -2.42
CA ASN A 152 -19.00 10.54 -2.46
C ASN A 152 -19.30 9.99 -1.06
N GLU A 153 -20.59 9.93 -0.70
CA GLU A 153 -21.03 9.46 0.62
C GLU A 153 -20.47 8.06 0.96
N ALA A 154 -20.31 7.16 -0.01
CA ALA A 154 -19.73 5.84 0.22
C ALA A 154 -18.26 5.90 0.69
N VAL A 155 -17.53 6.92 0.23
CA VAL A 155 -16.14 7.18 0.63
C VAL A 155 -16.12 7.86 1.99
N GLU A 156 -16.89 8.93 2.19
CA GLU A 156 -16.92 9.66 3.46
C GLU A 156 -17.48 8.83 4.63
N MET A 157 -18.61 8.12 4.43
CA MET A 157 -19.29 7.34 5.48
C MET A 157 -18.39 6.26 6.10
N LYS A 158 -17.38 5.80 5.37
CA LYS A 158 -16.41 4.81 5.84
C LYS A 158 -15.18 5.41 6.50
N LEU A 159 -14.85 6.67 6.22
CA LEU A 159 -13.79 7.42 6.91
C LEU A 159 -14.23 7.91 8.29
N PHE A 160 -15.53 8.13 8.47
CA PHE A 160 -16.14 8.47 9.75
C PHE A 160 -16.74 7.21 10.40
N TYR A 161 -15.91 6.36 11.00
CA TYR A 161 -16.37 5.32 11.92
C TYR A 161 -17.00 5.96 13.18
N GLY A 162 -18.25 6.40 13.05
CA GLY A 162 -19.20 6.51 14.15
C GLY A 162 -20.10 5.26 14.18
N PRO A 163 -20.62 4.85 15.35
CA PRO A 163 -21.43 3.65 15.45
C PRO A 163 -22.59 3.73 14.45
N LEU A 164 -22.71 2.68 13.62
CA LEU A 164 -23.85 2.46 12.74
C LEU A 164 -25.13 2.80 13.52
N ARG A 165 -25.90 3.76 12.99
CA ARG A 165 -27.24 4.07 13.49
C ARG A 165 -27.98 2.74 13.69
N LYS A 166 -28.32 2.46 14.94
CA LYS A 166 -29.33 1.47 15.31
C LYS A 166 -30.68 1.86 14.72
#